data_AF-A0A519UJV5-F1
#
_entry.id   AF-A0A519UJV5-F1
#
_cell.length_a   1.000
_cell.length_b   1.000
_cell.length_c   1.000
_cell.angle_alpha   90.00
_cell.angle_beta   90.00
_cell.angle_gamma   90.00
#
_symmetry.space_group_name_H-M   'P 1'
#
loop_
_entity.id
_entity.type
_entity.pdbx_description
1 polymer ?
#
loop_
_entity_poly.entity_id
_entity_poly.type
_entity_poly.pdbx_seq_one_letter_code
_entity_poly.pdbx_strand_id
1 'polypeptide(L)'
;SSGRMQMYLFDNVAPNYLNITGTGTGASTATGQYLFATVAFGPSLTKKPLAGKLVLVNDGVSADGGDHGCATPFVNAAAVNGNIAFIQRGGCPQLTTLNPRANNQFAPKVRRAQQNGATAVIVFDSLGTTTNLTNFGGTDTVGIRIPAIFISGADGFKLRAAILAGATLNGTAVPGATLADLDGSFDSGVMSHEYGHGVSTRLTGGPANSSCLNSTTGNQTMGEGWSDFFGLWMTTKPGDIGNTPRYVGTYDAAQSITTGPGFRARPYTTDMTKNPYTYAQLGTGSGQYSETHDVGEVWCTVLWDLNWQFIYKYGYNADMYAKTGGNNMALKLVLDGCKLQVCNPGFLDGRDAILKADSLNNRGANTSLIWAVFARRGMGYSAVQGPRTGAGGAPTVN
;
A
#
# COMPACT_ATOMS: atom_id res chain seq x y z
N SER A 1 -9.80 24.21 -20.41
CA SER A 1 -9.97 22.77 -20.64
C SER A 1 -11.32 22.33 -20.08
N SER A 2 -12.17 21.67 -20.87
CA SER A 2 -13.29 20.89 -20.34
C SER A 2 -12.70 19.68 -19.62
N GLY A 3 -12.94 19.55 -18.32
CA GLY A 3 -12.43 18.40 -17.55
C GLY A 3 -12.94 17.09 -18.16
N ARG A 4 -12.05 16.09 -18.24
CA ARG A 4 -12.39 14.72 -18.68
C ARG A 4 -12.05 13.77 -17.54
N MET A 5 -13.02 12.96 -17.14
CA MET A 5 -12.78 11.80 -16.30
C MET A 5 -12.37 10.63 -17.20
N GLN A 6 -11.30 9.93 -16.83
CA GLN A 6 -10.83 8.73 -17.49
C GLN A 6 -10.81 7.62 -16.45
N MET A 7 -11.57 6.56 -16.69
CA MET A 7 -11.53 5.35 -15.87
C MET A 7 -10.59 4.33 -16.49
N TYR A 8 -10.10 3.41 -15.67
CA TYR A 8 -9.09 2.43 -16.03
C TYR A 8 -9.62 1.01 -15.88
N LEU A 9 -9.09 0.12 -16.73
CA LEU A 9 -9.15 -1.31 -16.52
C LEU A 9 -7.98 -1.70 -15.60
N PHE A 10 -8.28 -2.43 -14.54
CA PHE A 10 -7.30 -2.93 -13.59
C PHE A 10 -7.01 -4.39 -13.92
N ASP A 11 -5.73 -4.69 -14.16
CA ASP A 11 -5.26 -6.04 -14.42
C ASP A 11 -5.70 -6.98 -13.31
N ASN A 12 -6.51 -7.97 -13.67
CA ASN A 12 -7.00 -8.97 -12.72
C ASN A 12 -6.25 -10.27 -12.93
N VAL A 13 -5.23 -10.50 -12.11
CA VAL A 13 -4.43 -11.73 -12.18
C VAL A 13 -4.68 -12.52 -10.91
N ALA A 14 -5.06 -13.79 -11.05
CA ALA A 14 -5.16 -14.67 -9.90
C ALA A 14 -3.81 -14.72 -9.16
N PRO A 15 -3.79 -15.02 -7.85
CA PRO A 15 -2.52 -15.13 -7.14
C PRO A 15 -1.62 -16.22 -7.73
N ASN A 16 -0.32 -15.97 -7.68
CA ASN A 16 0.73 -16.91 -8.04
C ASN A 16 0.96 -17.90 -6.89
N TYR A 17 0.97 -19.20 -7.19
CA TYR A 17 1.06 -20.24 -6.18
C TYR A 17 2.25 -21.18 -6.34
N LEU A 18 3.00 -21.37 -5.27
CA LEU A 18 4.01 -22.40 -5.11
C LEU A 18 3.36 -23.56 -4.34
N ASN A 19 3.15 -24.68 -5.04
CA ASN A 19 2.62 -25.90 -4.43
C ASN A 19 3.79 -26.73 -3.89
N ILE A 20 3.82 -26.97 -2.59
CA ILE A 20 4.82 -27.79 -1.92
C ILE A 20 4.21 -29.14 -1.53
N THR A 21 4.87 -30.20 -1.98
CA THR A 21 4.65 -31.58 -1.52
C THR A 21 5.91 -32.07 -0.80
N GLY A 22 5.79 -33.11 0.02
CA GLY A 22 6.98 -33.63 0.67
C GLY A 22 6.76 -34.86 1.54
N THR A 23 7.87 -35.45 1.96
CA THR A 23 7.95 -36.62 2.84
C THR A 23 9.03 -36.42 3.91
N GLY A 24 9.01 -37.23 4.96
CA GLY A 24 9.97 -37.16 6.06
C GLY A 24 9.54 -36.25 7.21
N THR A 25 10.41 -36.15 8.22
CA THR A 25 10.14 -35.40 9.45
C THR A 25 9.98 -33.91 9.16
N GLY A 26 8.84 -33.33 9.56
CA GLY A 26 8.51 -31.91 9.33
C GLY A 26 7.81 -31.62 7.99
N ALA A 27 7.65 -32.61 7.11
CA ALA A 27 6.98 -32.39 5.82
C ALA A 27 5.49 -32.05 5.96
N SER A 28 4.78 -32.71 6.89
CA SER A 28 3.32 -32.51 7.07
C SER A 28 2.94 -31.09 7.45
N THR A 29 3.81 -30.36 8.15
CA THR A 29 3.59 -28.96 8.50
C THR A 29 3.97 -28.03 7.35
N ALA A 30 4.87 -28.43 6.45
CA ALA A 30 5.41 -27.65 5.34
C ALA A 30 4.74 -27.90 3.97
N THR A 31 3.94 -28.95 3.82
CA THR A 31 3.17 -29.19 2.60
C THR A 31 2.00 -28.23 2.51
N GLY A 32 1.72 -27.72 1.31
CA GLY A 32 0.63 -26.78 1.08
C GLY A 32 0.88 -25.83 -0.06
N GLN A 33 0.02 -24.82 -0.14
CA GLN A 33 0.07 -23.79 -1.16
C GLN A 33 0.60 -22.48 -0.56
N TYR A 34 1.55 -21.86 -1.25
CA TYR A 34 2.27 -20.67 -0.81
C TYR A 34 2.19 -19.58 -1.88
N LEU A 35 2.14 -18.31 -1.49
CA LEU A 35 2.18 -17.21 -2.45
C LEU A 35 3.61 -16.91 -2.89
N PHE A 36 3.79 -16.54 -4.16
CA PHE A 36 5.09 -16.07 -4.65
C PHE A 36 4.97 -14.81 -5.51
N ALA A 37 6.03 -14.00 -5.52
CA ALA A 37 6.23 -12.93 -6.49
C ALA A 37 7.13 -13.39 -7.63
N THR A 38 6.82 -12.95 -8.85
CA THR A 38 7.66 -13.17 -10.03
C THR A 38 8.92 -12.30 -9.98
N VAL A 39 9.90 -12.66 -10.80
CA VAL A 39 11.17 -11.96 -10.93
C VAL A 39 11.24 -11.26 -12.29
N ALA A 40 11.89 -10.10 -12.35
CA ALA A 40 11.98 -9.30 -13.58
C ALA A 40 13.06 -9.77 -14.57
N PHE A 41 13.78 -10.86 -14.25
CA PHE A 41 14.94 -11.33 -15.00
C PHE A 41 14.96 -12.86 -15.15
N GLY A 42 15.73 -13.36 -16.11
CA GLY A 42 15.71 -14.77 -16.48
C GLY A 42 14.44 -15.16 -17.25
N PRO A 43 14.28 -16.45 -17.59
CA PRO A 43 13.13 -16.93 -18.34
C PRO A 43 11.84 -16.87 -17.51
N SER A 44 10.72 -16.54 -18.17
CA SER A 44 9.39 -16.63 -17.56
C SER A 44 9.02 -18.07 -17.21
N LEU A 45 8.17 -18.25 -16.19
CA LEU A 45 7.66 -19.57 -15.78
C LEU A 45 6.88 -20.28 -16.88
N THR A 46 6.29 -19.54 -17.82
CA THR A 46 5.61 -20.09 -19.00
C THR A 46 6.57 -20.69 -20.01
N LYS A 47 7.80 -20.15 -20.13
CA LYS A 47 8.83 -20.68 -21.03
C LYS A 47 9.68 -21.77 -20.37
N LYS A 48 9.92 -21.64 -19.07
CA LYS A 48 10.69 -22.60 -18.28
C LYS A 48 10.01 -22.82 -16.92
N PRO A 49 9.22 -23.89 -16.78
CA PRO A 49 8.54 -24.20 -15.52
C PRO A 49 9.54 -24.37 -14.37
N LEU A 50 9.16 -23.90 -13.19
CA LEU A 50 9.88 -24.15 -11.95
C LEU A 50 9.22 -25.34 -11.25
N ALA A 51 9.88 -26.48 -11.27
CA ALA A 51 9.46 -27.70 -10.58
C ALA A 51 10.67 -28.53 -10.15
N GLY A 52 10.60 -29.16 -8.98
CA GLY A 52 11.67 -30.04 -8.49
C GLY A 52 11.86 -29.99 -6.99
N LYS A 53 12.88 -30.70 -6.51
CA LYS A 53 13.24 -30.76 -5.09
C LYS A 53 13.87 -29.45 -4.63
N LEU A 54 13.46 -28.95 -3.46
CA LEU A 54 14.10 -27.81 -2.80
C LEU A 54 15.37 -28.27 -2.09
N VAL A 55 16.47 -27.56 -2.34
CA VAL A 55 17.76 -27.79 -1.69
C VAL A 55 18.26 -26.48 -1.11
N LEU A 56 18.33 -26.40 0.22
CA LEU A 56 18.92 -25.25 0.90
C LEU A 56 20.38 -25.10 0.45
N VAL A 57 20.74 -23.93 -0.06
CA VAL A 57 22.11 -23.66 -0.50
C VAL A 57 23.05 -23.66 0.70
N ASN A 58 24.29 -24.09 0.49
CA ASN A 58 25.40 -23.84 1.40
C ASN A 58 26.57 -23.26 0.59
N ASP A 59 26.74 -21.95 0.67
CA ASP A 59 27.82 -21.22 0.00
C ASP A 59 29.16 -21.25 0.75
N GLY A 60 29.19 -21.80 1.97
CA GLY A 60 30.38 -21.95 2.81
C GLY A 60 30.94 -20.65 3.40
N VAL A 61 30.31 -19.49 3.16
CA VAL A 61 30.85 -18.19 3.60
C VAL A 61 29.86 -17.33 4.36
N SER A 62 28.56 -17.54 4.16
CA SER A 62 27.52 -16.75 4.79
C SER A 62 27.11 -17.31 6.15
N ALA A 63 26.50 -16.45 6.97
CA ALA A 63 25.88 -16.85 8.23
C ALA A 63 24.68 -17.81 8.00
N ASP A 64 24.02 -18.23 9.08
CA ASP A 64 22.79 -19.03 9.05
C ASP A 64 22.90 -20.37 8.28
N GLY A 65 24.10 -20.94 8.24
CA GLY A 65 24.36 -22.22 7.56
C GLY A 65 24.72 -22.08 6.07
N GLY A 66 25.01 -20.86 5.60
CA GLY A 66 25.50 -20.60 4.24
C GLY A 66 24.41 -20.48 3.18
N ASP A 67 23.16 -20.25 3.58
CA ASP A 67 21.99 -20.30 2.69
C ASP A 67 21.74 -19.01 1.90
N HIS A 68 22.71 -18.11 1.84
CA HIS A 68 22.56 -16.83 1.13
C HIS A 68 23.08 -16.84 -0.31
N GLY A 69 23.84 -17.84 -0.76
CA GLY A 69 24.32 -17.90 -2.15
C GLY A 69 25.33 -16.79 -2.51
N CYS A 70 26.18 -16.41 -1.56
CA CYS A 70 27.15 -15.34 -1.66
C CYS A 70 28.50 -15.77 -2.27
N ALA A 71 28.82 -17.07 -2.30
CA ALA A 71 30.02 -17.59 -2.95
C ALA A 71 29.69 -18.74 -3.90
N THR A 72 30.62 -19.03 -4.80
CA THR A 72 30.58 -20.20 -5.69
C THR A 72 32.01 -20.72 -5.85
N PRO A 73 32.23 -22.04 -5.95
CA PRO A 73 31.23 -23.13 -5.89
C PRO A 73 30.56 -23.24 -4.53
N PHE A 74 29.31 -23.73 -4.51
CA PHE A 74 28.62 -24.08 -3.28
C PHE A 74 29.26 -25.33 -2.66
N VAL A 75 29.36 -25.38 -1.34
CA VAL A 75 29.84 -26.55 -0.60
C VAL A 75 28.98 -27.78 -0.92
N ASN A 76 27.67 -27.58 -1.08
CA ASN A 76 26.72 -28.62 -1.46
C ASN A 76 26.31 -28.58 -2.94
N ALA A 77 27.19 -28.14 -3.84
CA ALA A 77 26.91 -28.05 -5.28
C ALA A 77 26.34 -29.35 -5.88
N ALA A 78 26.83 -30.51 -5.44
CA ALA A 78 26.34 -31.82 -5.89
C ALA A 78 24.86 -32.06 -5.53
N ALA A 79 24.40 -31.55 -4.38
CA ALA A 79 23.00 -31.65 -3.98
C ALA A 79 22.12 -30.66 -4.76
N VAL A 80 22.65 -29.48 -5.06
CA VAL A 80 21.95 -28.42 -5.81
C VAL A 80 21.81 -28.77 -7.29
N ASN A 81 22.77 -29.49 -7.87
CA ASN A 81 22.75 -29.87 -9.28
C ASN A 81 21.47 -30.66 -9.65
N GLY A 82 20.73 -30.17 -10.64
CA GLY A 82 19.45 -30.74 -11.08
C GLY A 82 18.23 -30.31 -10.25
N ASN A 83 18.42 -29.61 -9.13
CA ASN A 83 17.38 -29.28 -8.16
C ASN A 83 17.13 -27.76 -8.06
N ILE A 84 16.12 -27.39 -7.28
CA ILE A 84 15.80 -25.99 -6.99
C ILE A 84 16.73 -25.50 -5.88
N ALA A 85 17.52 -24.47 -6.15
CA ALA A 85 18.29 -23.79 -5.12
C ALA A 85 17.34 -22.95 -4.25
N PHE A 86 17.28 -23.26 -2.96
CA PHE A 86 16.50 -22.54 -1.96
C PHE A 86 17.42 -21.64 -1.14
N ILE A 87 17.19 -20.32 -1.22
CA ILE A 87 18.15 -19.30 -0.77
C ILE A 87 17.46 -18.29 0.15
N GLN A 88 18.07 -17.99 1.29
CA GLN A 88 17.68 -16.90 2.15
C GLN A 88 18.15 -15.56 1.57
N ARG A 89 17.24 -14.59 1.48
CA ARG A 89 17.59 -13.20 1.17
C ARG A 89 18.62 -12.70 2.19
N GLY A 90 19.57 -11.90 1.73
CA GLY A 90 20.54 -11.26 2.60
C GLY A 90 21.66 -10.60 1.81
N GLY A 91 22.27 -9.59 2.40
CA GLY A 91 23.47 -8.98 1.84
C GLY A 91 24.60 -10.00 1.72
N CYS A 92 25.51 -9.77 0.77
CA CYS A 92 26.70 -10.59 0.61
C CYS A 92 27.96 -9.74 0.79
N PRO A 93 28.43 -9.52 2.02
CA PRO A 93 29.64 -8.73 2.30
C PRO A 93 30.90 -9.28 1.59
N GLN A 94 30.93 -10.58 1.32
CA GLN A 94 32.02 -11.27 0.61
C GLN A 94 32.11 -10.87 -0.87
N LEU A 95 31.14 -10.10 -1.38
CA LEU A 95 31.04 -9.70 -2.78
C LEU A 95 31.29 -8.20 -3.01
N THR A 96 31.92 -7.56 -2.02
CA THR A 96 32.28 -6.13 -2.02
C THR A 96 33.21 -5.72 -3.18
N THR A 97 33.88 -6.66 -3.85
CA THR A 97 34.84 -6.39 -4.93
C THR A 97 34.29 -6.49 -6.35
N LEU A 98 33.08 -7.05 -6.57
CA LEU A 98 32.52 -7.23 -7.93
C LEU A 98 31.56 -6.12 -8.37
N ASN A 99 30.99 -5.35 -7.44
CA ASN A 99 30.31 -4.07 -7.66
C ASN A 99 29.91 -3.53 -6.27
N PRO A 100 30.38 -2.36 -5.81
CA PRO A 100 30.21 -1.95 -4.41
C PRO A 100 28.77 -1.50 -4.17
N ARG A 101 27.86 -2.44 -3.85
CA ARG A 101 26.58 -2.12 -3.24
C ARG A 101 26.22 -3.19 -2.22
N ALA A 102 26.01 -2.76 -0.98
CA ALA A 102 25.44 -3.52 0.14
C ALA A 102 23.96 -3.88 -0.10
N ASN A 103 23.63 -4.38 -1.30
CA ASN A 103 22.28 -4.74 -1.72
C ASN A 103 22.10 -6.26 -1.70
N ASN A 104 20.86 -6.73 -1.89
CA ASN A 104 20.54 -8.17 -1.83
C ASN A 104 21.17 -9.00 -2.97
N GLN A 105 21.80 -8.39 -3.98
CA GLN A 105 22.47 -9.08 -5.11
C GLN A 105 21.69 -10.28 -5.71
N PHE A 106 20.39 -10.10 -5.97
CA PHE A 106 19.51 -11.18 -6.41
C PHE A 106 19.95 -11.86 -7.71
N ALA A 107 20.22 -11.09 -8.78
CA ALA A 107 20.68 -11.66 -10.05
C ALA A 107 22.01 -12.45 -9.92
N PRO A 108 23.05 -11.92 -9.24
CA PRO A 108 24.24 -12.71 -8.90
C PRO A 108 23.97 -14.00 -8.13
N LYS A 109 23.07 -14.00 -7.12
CA LYS A 109 22.71 -15.23 -6.38
C LYS A 109 22.12 -16.29 -7.31
N VAL A 110 21.19 -15.88 -8.18
CA VAL A 110 20.58 -16.78 -9.18
C VAL A 110 21.62 -17.31 -10.18
N ARG A 111 22.54 -16.45 -10.64
CA ARG A 111 23.64 -16.87 -11.52
C ARG A 111 24.58 -17.88 -10.86
N ARG A 112 24.89 -17.74 -9.58
CA ARG A 112 25.71 -18.73 -8.85
C ARG A 112 25.00 -20.05 -8.69
N ALA A 113 23.72 -20.04 -8.33
CA ALA A 113 22.92 -21.26 -8.29
C ALA A 113 22.94 -21.98 -9.65
N GLN A 114 22.79 -21.24 -10.75
CA GLN A 114 22.93 -21.78 -12.11
C GLN A 114 24.31 -22.40 -12.37
N GLN A 115 25.39 -21.74 -11.93
CA GLN A 115 26.76 -22.29 -12.07
C GLN A 115 26.96 -23.57 -11.26
N ASN A 116 26.20 -23.76 -10.19
CA ASN A 116 26.18 -24.98 -9.38
C ASN A 116 25.12 -25.99 -9.86
N GLY A 117 24.59 -25.82 -11.07
CA GLY A 117 23.70 -26.78 -11.72
C GLY A 117 22.23 -26.72 -11.30
N ALA A 118 21.81 -25.69 -10.54
CA ALA A 118 20.40 -25.52 -10.18
C ALA A 118 19.53 -25.39 -11.44
N THR A 119 18.34 -25.98 -11.41
CA THR A 119 17.37 -25.90 -12.52
C THR A 119 16.42 -24.71 -12.37
N ALA A 120 16.27 -24.21 -11.14
CA ALA A 120 15.51 -23.03 -10.76
C ALA A 120 15.96 -22.49 -9.39
N VAL A 121 15.47 -21.31 -9.01
CA VAL A 121 15.78 -20.70 -7.71
C VAL A 121 14.52 -20.22 -7.00
N ILE A 122 14.42 -20.47 -5.70
CA ILE A 122 13.43 -19.84 -4.82
C ILE A 122 14.22 -19.04 -3.80
N VAL A 123 13.94 -17.74 -3.71
CA VAL A 123 14.48 -16.89 -2.64
C VAL A 123 13.37 -16.54 -1.66
N PHE A 124 13.66 -16.58 -0.37
CA PHE A 124 12.71 -16.16 0.66
C PHE A 124 13.24 -14.97 1.47
N ASP A 125 12.35 -14.17 2.03
CA ASP A 125 12.75 -12.99 2.82
C ASP A 125 13.50 -13.38 4.11
N SER A 126 14.47 -12.56 4.51
CA SER A 126 15.19 -12.67 5.78
C SER A 126 14.35 -12.28 6.99
N LEU A 127 13.23 -11.57 6.80
CA LEU A 127 12.32 -11.19 7.88
C LEU A 127 11.36 -12.33 8.20
N GLY A 128 11.72 -13.21 9.13
CA GLY A 128 11.03 -14.49 9.35
C GLY A 128 9.56 -14.46 9.76
N THR A 129 8.98 -13.30 10.08
CA THR A 129 7.55 -13.15 10.39
C THR A 129 6.76 -12.44 9.29
N THR A 130 7.42 -11.93 8.24
CA THR A 130 6.70 -11.20 7.18
C THR A 130 5.95 -12.16 6.28
N THR A 131 4.68 -11.86 6.04
CA THR A 131 3.86 -12.48 4.98
C THR A 131 3.90 -11.68 3.68
N ASN A 132 4.52 -10.50 3.69
CA ASN A 132 4.60 -9.64 2.51
C ASN A 132 5.57 -10.21 1.48
N LEU A 133 5.19 -10.12 0.22
CA LEU A 133 6.08 -10.37 -0.90
C LEU A 133 6.82 -9.08 -1.24
N THR A 134 8.13 -9.19 -1.49
CA THR A 134 8.95 -8.07 -1.95
C THR A 134 9.22 -8.23 -3.44
N ASN A 135 9.16 -7.13 -4.20
CA ASN A 135 9.53 -7.15 -5.60
C ASN A 135 11.02 -7.51 -5.79
N PHE A 136 11.25 -8.57 -6.55
CA PHE A 136 12.56 -9.11 -6.89
C PHE A 136 13.15 -8.35 -8.10
N GLY A 137 13.43 -7.06 -7.88
CA GLY A 137 13.88 -6.15 -8.94
C GLY A 137 15.33 -6.37 -9.38
N GLY A 138 15.60 -6.08 -10.66
CA GLY A 138 16.93 -6.13 -11.27
C GLY A 138 16.85 -6.42 -12.77
N THR A 139 17.92 -6.10 -13.50
CA THR A 139 18.07 -6.50 -14.91
C THR A 139 19.01 -7.70 -14.98
N ASP A 140 18.75 -8.65 -15.88
CA ASP A 140 19.73 -9.70 -16.15
C ASP A 140 20.94 -9.11 -16.89
N THR A 141 22.04 -8.90 -16.15
CA THR A 141 23.32 -8.50 -16.71
C THR A 141 24.36 -9.62 -16.63
N VAL A 142 23.97 -10.80 -16.14
CA VAL A 142 24.88 -11.88 -15.77
C VAL A 142 24.56 -13.20 -16.46
N GLY A 143 23.56 -13.23 -17.36
CA GLY A 143 23.23 -14.36 -18.23
C GLY A 143 22.49 -15.48 -17.49
N ILE A 144 21.34 -15.17 -16.92
CA ILE A 144 20.45 -16.08 -16.21
C ILE A 144 19.57 -16.82 -17.23
N ARG A 145 19.53 -18.14 -17.10
CA ARG A 145 18.82 -19.08 -17.99
C ARG A 145 17.92 -20.04 -17.22
N ILE A 146 17.74 -19.82 -15.92
CA ILE A 146 16.86 -20.60 -15.04
C ILE A 146 15.82 -19.68 -14.42
N PRO A 147 14.57 -20.14 -14.23
CA PRO A 147 13.52 -19.33 -13.61
C PRO A 147 13.84 -19.12 -12.12
N ALA A 148 13.35 -18.01 -11.58
CA ALA A 148 13.36 -17.76 -10.16
C ALA A 148 12.02 -17.20 -9.66
N ILE A 149 11.72 -17.37 -8.38
CA ILE A 149 10.57 -16.77 -7.69
C ILE A 149 10.98 -16.29 -6.30
N PHE A 150 10.17 -15.42 -5.71
CA PHE A 150 10.33 -14.93 -4.34
C PHE A 150 9.15 -15.32 -3.46
N ILE A 151 9.40 -15.81 -2.24
CA ILE A 151 8.35 -16.10 -1.25
C ILE A 151 8.56 -15.29 0.04
N SER A 152 7.51 -15.20 0.85
CA SER A 152 7.55 -14.46 2.12
C SER A 152 8.56 -15.07 3.10
N GLY A 153 8.98 -14.29 4.11
CA GLY A 153 9.88 -14.79 5.15
C GLY A 153 9.17 -15.85 6.02
N ALA A 154 7.92 -15.61 6.41
CA ALA A 154 7.14 -16.56 7.20
C ALA A 154 7.08 -17.95 6.52
N ASP A 155 6.82 -17.98 5.23
CA ASP A 155 6.76 -19.22 4.45
C ASP A 155 8.16 -19.82 4.24
N GLY A 156 9.15 -18.99 3.93
CA GLY A 156 10.52 -19.41 3.71
C GLY A 156 11.15 -20.10 4.92
N PHE A 157 11.05 -19.48 6.10
CA PHE A 157 11.58 -20.06 7.33
C PHE A 157 10.84 -21.33 7.74
N LYS A 158 9.53 -21.43 7.44
CA LYS A 158 8.75 -22.66 7.64
C LYS A 158 9.28 -23.81 6.76
N LEU A 159 9.50 -23.57 5.47
CA LEU A 159 10.06 -24.58 4.56
C LEU A 159 11.50 -24.94 4.93
N ARG A 160 12.32 -23.95 5.30
CA ARG A 160 13.70 -24.13 5.77
C ARG A 160 13.76 -25.04 7.00
N ALA A 161 12.93 -24.77 8.01
CA ALA A 161 12.88 -25.57 9.22
C ALA A 161 12.53 -27.04 8.94
N ALA A 162 11.58 -27.29 8.03
CA ALA A 162 11.23 -28.65 7.62
C ALA A 162 12.39 -29.36 6.89
N ILE A 163 13.08 -28.68 5.97
CA ILE A 163 14.25 -29.25 5.28
C ILE A 163 15.35 -29.62 6.28
N LEU A 164 15.64 -28.73 7.23
CA LEU A 164 16.65 -28.97 8.28
C LEU A 164 16.24 -30.10 9.25
N ALA A 165 14.94 -30.32 9.45
CA ALA A 165 14.42 -31.44 10.23
C ALA A 165 14.46 -32.78 9.48
N GLY A 166 14.83 -32.79 8.19
CA GLY A 166 14.96 -33.99 7.36
C GLY A 166 13.84 -34.19 6.33
N ALA A 167 12.96 -33.20 6.12
CA ALA A 167 11.95 -33.28 5.07
C ALA A 167 12.58 -33.21 3.67
N THR A 168 12.07 -34.02 2.74
CA THR A 168 12.27 -33.83 1.31
C THR A 168 11.07 -33.11 0.74
N LEU A 169 11.26 -31.86 0.31
CA LEU A 169 10.19 -31.03 -0.25
C LEU A 169 10.37 -30.86 -1.76
N ASN A 170 9.28 -30.99 -2.51
CA ASN A 170 9.21 -30.69 -3.94
C ASN A 170 8.25 -29.54 -4.18
N GLY A 171 8.69 -28.54 -4.95
CA GLY A 171 7.91 -27.37 -5.30
C GLY A 171 7.49 -27.39 -6.77
N THR A 172 6.34 -26.79 -7.07
CA THR A 172 5.92 -26.44 -8.43
C THR A 172 5.29 -25.06 -8.41
N ALA A 173 5.83 -24.13 -9.20
CA ALA A 173 5.27 -22.79 -9.35
C ALA A 173 4.21 -22.76 -10.44
N VAL A 174 3.03 -22.27 -10.08
CA VAL A 174 1.89 -22.09 -10.97
C VAL A 174 1.60 -20.59 -11.03
N PRO A 175 1.88 -19.92 -12.16
CA PRO A 175 1.46 -18.54 -12.36
C PRO A 175 -0.06 -18.43 -12.26
N GLY A 176 -0.53 -17.34 -11.69
CA GLY A 176 -1.95 -17.02 -11.70
C GLY A 176 -2.50 -16.91 -13.11
N ALA A 177 -3.72 -17.38 -13.31
CA ALA A 177 -4.43 -17.13 -14.56
C ALA A 177 -4.71 -15.63 -14.70
N THR A 178 -4.53 -15.10 -15.91
CA THR A 178 -5.10 -13.81 -16.28
C THR A 178 -6.62 -13.98 -16.29
N LEU A 179 -7.30 -13.24 -15.41
CA LEU A 179 -8.75 -13.15 -15.36
C LEU A 179 -9.20 -11.96 -16.21
N ALA A 180 -10.51 -11.79 -16.35
CA ALA A 180 -11.02 -10.57 -16.96
C ALA A 180 -10.67 -9.37 -16.08
N ASP A 181 -10.10 -8.33 -16.70
CA ASP A 181 -9.77 -7.07 -16.04
C ASP A 181 -10.99 -6.49 -15.34
N LEU A 182 -10.73 -5.81 -14.23
CA LEU A 182 -11.76 -5.16 -13.44
C LEU A 182 -11.91 -3.73 -13.94
N ASP A 183 -13.08 -3.43 -14.50
CA ASP A 183 -13.38 -2.07 -14.95
C ASP A 183 -13.72 -1.18 -13.75
N GLY A 184 -12.85 -0.21 -13.46
CA GLY A 184 -13.00 0.72 -12.33
C GLY A 184 -14.28 1.55 -12.37
N SER A 185 -14.96 1.58 -13.52
CA SER A 185 -16.29 2.20 -13.62
C SER A 185 -17.35 1.46 -12.80
N PHE A 186 -17.11 0.21 -12.38
CA PHE A 186 -17.98 -0.54 -11.47
C PHE A 186 -17.72 -0.25 -9.98
N ASP A 187 -16.60 0.38 -9.61
CA ASP A 187 -16.36 0.83 -8.24
C ASP A 187 -16.93 2.25 -8.05
N SER A 188 -18.10 2.34 -7.42
CA SER A 188 -18.77 3.63 -7.16
C SER A 188 -17.95 4.56 -6.26
N GLY A 189 -17.07 4.01 -5.41
CA GLY A 189 -16.16 4.79 -4.58
C GLY A 189 -15.09 5.48 -5.44
N VAL A 190 -14.47 4.74 -6.36
CA VAL A 190 -13.45 5.27 -7.27
C VAL A 190 -14.05 6.26 -8.26
N MET A 191 -15.20 5.94 -8.88
CA MET A 191 -15.92 6.89 -9.74
C MET A 191 -16.20 8.23 -9.05
N SER A 192 -16.65 8.17 -7.79
CA SER A 192 -16.95 9.36 -7.00
C SER A 192 -15.69 10.12 -6.60
N HIS A 193 -14.59 9.41 -6.31
CA HIS A 193 -13.28 9.99 -6.06
C HIS A 193 -12.80 10.82 -7.25
N GLU A 194 -12.80 10.24 -8.46
CA GLU A 194 -12.36 10.93 -9.67
C GLU A 194 -13.22 12.17 -9.96
N TYR A 195 -14.53 12.08 -9.71
CA TYR A 195 -15.41 13.25 -9.83
C TYR A 195 -15.07 14.33 -8.78
N GLY A 196 -14.69 13.88 -7.58
CA GLY A 196 -14.25 14.69 -6.47
C GLY A 196 -13.08 15.61 -6.80
N HIS A 197 -12.14 15.18 -7.65
CA HIS A 197 -11.08 16.06 -8.16
C HIS A 197 -11.63 17.24 -8.94
N GLY A 198 -12.61 17.00 -9.82
CA GLY A 198 -13.28 18.05 -10.58
C GLY A 198 -13.97 19.06 -9.66
N VAL A 199 -14.64 18.58 -8.62
CA VAL A 199 -15.33 19.42 -7.63
C VAL A 199 -14.33 20.26 -6.83
N SER A 200 -13.38 19.62 -6.15
CA SER A 200 -12.44 20.31 -5.25
C SER A 200 -11.55 21.30 -6.00
N THR A 201 -11.08 20.94 -7.21
CA THR A 201 -10.22 21.78 -8.05
C THR A 201 -10.94 23.02 -8.57
N ARG A 202 -12.25 22.92 -8.90
CA ARG A 202 -13.02 24.07 -9.40
C ARG A 202 -13.52 24.98 -8.29
N LEU A 203 -13.73 24.45 -7.08
CA LEU A 203 -14.15 25.26 -5.94
C LEU A 203 -12.96 26.02 -5.33
N THR A 204 -11.77 25.41 -5.28
CA THR A 204 -10.58 25.99 -4.65
C THR A 204 -9.95 27.08 -5.52
N GLY A 205 -9.82 28.29 -4.98
CA GLY A 205 -9.24 29.43 -5.72
C GLY A 205 -10.12 29.99 -6.84
N GLY A 206 -11.38 29.52 -6.91
CA GLY A 206 -12.40 30.00 -7.84
C GLY A 206 -12.47 29.23 -9.16
N PRO A 207 -13.63 29.26 -9.85
CA PRO A 207 -13.95 28.36 -10.97
C PRO A 207 -13.06 28.56 -12.22
N ALA A 208 -12.39 29.70 -12.32
CA ALA A 208 -11.48 30.02 -13.43
C ALA A 208 -10.05 29.50 -13.22
N ASN A 209 -9.70 29.02 -12.02
CA ASN A 209 -8.36 28.58 -11.68
C ASN A 209 -8.34 27.11 -11.24
N SER A 210 -7.74 26.25 -12.06
CA SER A 210 -7.62 24.81 -11.75
C SER A 210 -6.25 24.41 -11.23
N SER A 211 -5.41 25.36 -10.82
CA SER A 211 -4.02 25.12 -10.40
C SER A 211 -3.82 25.21 -8.89
N CYS A 212 -4.90 25.34 -8.12
CA CYS A 212 -4.84 25.62 -6.68
C CYS A 212 -4.71 24.38 -5.79
N LEU A 213 -4.82 23.18 -6.36
CA LEU A 213 -4.63 21.90 -5.67
C LEU A 213 -3.59 21.05 -6.40
N ASN A 214 -2.44 21.65 -6.72
CA ASN A 214 -1.37 20.99 -7.45
C ASN A 214 -0.27 20.52 -6.48
N SER A 215 -0.06 19.20 -6.40
CA SER A 215 0.91 18.56 -5.51
C SER A 215 2.38 18.83 -5.87
N THR A 216 2.67 19.25 -7.10
CA THR A 216 4.01 19.72 -7.50
C THR A 216 4.36 21.07 -6.86
N THR A 217 3.36 21.87 -6.52
CA THR A 217 3.55 23.22 -5.95
C THR A 217 3.15 23.33 -4.49
N GLY A 218 2.13 22.59 -4.05
CA GLY A 218 1.56 22.65 -2.72
C GLY A 218 2.02 21.48 -1.85
N ASN A 219 2.60 21.77 -0.69
CA ASN A 219 3.25 20.76 0.16
C ASN A 219 2.28 19.87 0.95
N GLN A 220 1.04 20.33 1.15
CA GLN A 220 0.04 19.65 1.97
C GLN A 220 -1.29 19.58 1.20
N THR A 221 -1.20 19.25 -0.09
CA THR A 221 -2.34 19.30 -1.00
C THR A 221 -3.42 18.33 -0.54
N MET A 222 -4.62 18.85 -0.30
CA MET A 222 -5.75 18.09 0.23
C MET A 222 -6.63 17.47 -0.87
N GLY A 223 -6.22 17.58 -2.15
CA GLY A 223 -6.94 17.15 -3.35
C GLY A 223 -7.49 15.72 -3.23
N GLU A 224 -6.59 14.78 -3.05
CA GLU A 224 -6.85 13.35 -2.83
C GLU A 224 -7.81 13.10 -1.66
N GLY A 225 -7.62 13.83 -0.55
CA GLY A 225 -8.43 13.65 0.64
C GLY A 225 -9.87 14.16 0.51
N TRP A 226 -10.12 15.23 -0.25
CA TRP A 226 -11.50 15.61 -0.58
C TRP A 226 -12.15 14.57 -1.49
N SER A 227 -11.42 14.07 -2.48
CA SER A 227 -11.91 13.06 -3.41
C SER A 227 -12.31 11.76 -2.69
N ASP A 228 -11.47 11.25 -1.79
CA ASP A 228 -11.81 10.11 -0.94
C ASP A 228 -13.04 10.40 -0.06
N PHE A 229 -13.12 11.59 0.54
CA PHE A 229 -14.29 11.98 1.33
C PHE A 229 -15.57 11.92 0.51
N PHE A 230 -15.57 12.42 -0.72
CA PHE A 230 -16.75 12.36 -1.59
C PHE A 230 -17.10 10.90 -1.93
N GLY A 231 -16.13 10.05 -2.22
CA GLY A 231 -16.36 8.62 -2.42
C GLY A 231 -16.96 7.92 -1.21
N LEU A 232 -16.43 8.17 -0.02
CA LEU A 232 -16.96 7.63 1.23
C LEU A 232 -18.38 8.14 1.52
N TRP A 233 -18.61 9.44 1.35
CA TRP A 233 -19.92 10.05 1.59
C TRP A 233 -20.99 9.49 0.65
N MET A 234 -20.67 9.38 -0.65
CA MET A 234 -21.58 8.82 -1.67
C MET A 234 -21.93 7.36 -1.40
N THR A 235 -21.03 6.61 -0.77
CA THR A 235 -21.20 5.17 -0.51
C THR A 235 -21.55 4.86 0.94
N THR A 236 -21.84 5.87 1.78
CA THR A 236 -22.33 5.68 3.15
C THR A 236 -23.82 5.37 3.14
N LYS A 237 -24.24 4.31 3.83
CA LYS A 237 -25.65 3.86 3.86
C LYS A 237 -26.23 3.84 5.28
N PRO A 238 -27.57 3.83 5.43
CA PRO A 238 -28.21 3.61 6.72
C PRO A 238 -27.71 2.32 7.40
N GLY A 239 -27.40 2.43 8.70
CA GLY A 239 -26.89 1.31 9.51
C GLY A 239 -25.37 1.17 9.55
N ASP A 240 -24.64 1.89 8.68
CA ASP A 240 -23.19 2.03 8.84
C ASP A 240 -22.87 2.74 10.17
N ILE A 241 -21.68 2.48 10.73
CA ILE A 241 -21.16 3.15 11.92
C ILE A 241 -19.68 3.52 11.72
N GLY A 242 -19.24 4.61 12.36
CA GLY A 242 -17.95 5.22 12.07
C GLY A 242 -16.71 4.41 12.43
N ASN A 243 -16.81 3.48 13.39
CA ASN A 243 -15.68 2.63 13.78
C ASN A 243 -15.50 1.40 12.86
N THR A 244 -16.45 1.12 11.96
CA THR A 244 -16.30 0.06 10.96
C THR A 244 -15.26 0.49 9.92
N PRO A 245 -14.20 -0.33 9.67
CA PRO A 245 -13.21 -0.05 8.63
C PRO A 245 -13.84 0.11 7.24
N ARG A 246 -13.51 1.19 6.54
CA ARG A 246 -13.85 1.44 5.14
C ARG A 246 -12.58 1.49 4.30
N TYR A 247 -12.49 0.58 3.34
CA TYR A 247 -11.39 0.51 2.38
C TYR A 247 -11.82 1.10 1.04
N VAL A 248 -10.89 1.68 0.28
CA VAL A 248 -11.13 2.32 -1.02
C VAL A 248 -10.52 1.47 -2.14
N GLY A 249 -11.26 1.23 -3.23
CA GLY A 249 -10.74 0.51 -4.40
C GLY A 249 -10.54 -0.99 -4.20
N THR A 250 -11.24 -1.60 -3.22
CA THR A 250 -11.08 -3.05 -2.96
C THR A 250 -11.59 -3.91 -4.12
N TYR A 251 -12.62 -3.45 -4.85
CA TYR A 251 -13.07 -4.14 -6.04
C TYR A 251 -11.96 -4.13 -7.09
N ASP A 252 -11.42 -2.96 -7.43
CA ASP A 252 -10.37 -2.79 -8.42
C ASP A 252 -9.06 -3.51 -8.04
N ALA A 253 -8.79 -3.65 -6.75
CA ALA A 253 -7.64 -4.40 -6.23
C ALA A 253 -7.88 -5.92 -6.13
N ALA A 254 -9.04 -6.43 -6.57
CA ALA A 254 -9.45 -7.83 -6.44
C ALA A 254 -9.39 -8.35 -4.97
N GLN A 255 -9.78 -7.51 -4.01
CA GLN A 255 -9.69 -7.78 -2.57
C GLN A 255 -11.07 -7.79 -1.91
N SER A 256 -11.17 -8.48 -0.76
CA SER A 256 -12.39 -8.43 0.04
C SER A 256 -12.56 -7.05 0.68
N ILE A 257 -13.78 -6.50 0.58
CA ILE A 257 -14.16 -5.25 1.26
C ILE A 257 -14.08 -5.34 2.80
N THR A 258 -14.03 -6.55 3.37
CA THR A 258 -13.92 -6.73 4.83
C THR A 258 -12.49 -6.78 5.34
N THR A 259 -11.51 -6.98 4.46
CA THR A 259 -10.08 -7.11 4.82
C THR A 259 -9.20 -6.03 4.19
N GLY A 260 -9.57 -5.52 3.03
CA GLY A 260 -8.80 -4.53 2.27
C GLY A 260 -7.38 -5.01 1.93
N PRO A 261 -6.39 -4.11 1.88
CA PRO A 261 -6.47 -2.68 2.20
C PRO A 261 -7.05 -1.79 1.08
N GLY A 262 -7.20 -2.33 -0.14
CA GLY A 262 -7.48 -1.52 -1.32
C GLY A 262 -6.29 -0.63 -1.68
N PHE A 263 -6.56 0.61 -2.06
CA PHE A 263 -5.53 1.57 -2.51
C PHE A 263 -4.92 2.43 -1.41
N ARG A 264 -5.45 2.39 -0.18
CA ARG A 264 -4.99 3.21 0.93
C ARG A 264 -4.23 2.39 1.95
N ALA A 265 -3.23 2.97 2.60
CA ALA A 265 -2.41 2.26 3.59
C ALA A 265 -3.19 1.91 4.86
N ARG A 266 -4.23 2.69 5.22
CA ARG A 266 -5.13 2.41 6.36
C ARG A 266 -6.59 2.57 5.95
N PRO A 267 -7.51 1.81 6.59
CA PRO A 267 -8.94 2.05 6.39
C PRO A 267 -9.36 3.40 6.97
N TYR A 268 -10.40 3.99 6.41
CA TYR A 268 -11.11 5.11 7.03
C TYR A 268 -12.02 4.58 8.13
N THR A 269 -11.77 5.06 9.35
CA THR A 269 -12.52 4.67 10.57
C THR A 269 -12.26 5.68 11.68
N THR A 270 -13.26 5.89 12.54
CA THR A 270 -13.13 6.68 13.77
C THR A 270 -12.39 5.93 14.88
N ASP A 271 -11.99 4.69 14.65
CA ASP A 271 -11.17 3.87 15.54
C ASP A 271 -9.67 4.19 15.37
N MET A 272 -9.11 4.95 16.32
CA MET A 272 -7.70 5.37 16.30
C MET A 272 -6.72 4.19 16.38
N THR A 273 -7.16 3.02 16.82
CA THR A 273 -6.29 1.83 16.88
C THR A 273 -6.05 1.24 15.49
N LYS A 274 -7.00 1.44 14.56
CA LYS A 274 -6.94 0.94 13.18
C LYS A 274 -6.41 1.98 12.21
N ASN A 275 -6.73 3.26 12.45
CA ASN A 275 -6.17 4.39 11.72
C ASN A 275 -5.67 5.45 12.72
N PRO A 276 -4.37 5.42 13.08
CA PRO A 276 -3.79 6.33 14.04
C PRO A 276 -3.30 7.65 13.41
N TYR A 277 -3.63 7.93 12.14
CA TYR A 277 -3.10 9.12 11.48
C TYR A 277 -3.51 10.41 12.20
N THR A 278 -2.53 11.29 12.30
CA THR A 278 -2.64 12.65 12.83
C THR A 278 -1.86 13.59 11.93
N TYR A 279 -1.99 14.90 12.15
CA TYR A 279 -1.29 15.93 11.39
C TYR A 279 0.24 15.80 11.43
N ALA A 280 0.78 15.16 12.48
CA ALA A 280 2.21 14.84 12.57
C ALA A 280 2.72 13.95 11.43
N GLN A 281 1.81 13.24 10.73
CA GLN A 281 2.14 12.38 9.59
C GLN A 281 2.71 13.16 8.38
N LEU A 282 2.51 14.49 8.35
CA LEU A 282 3.06 15.38 7.32
C LEU A 282 4.44 15.93 7.71
N GLY A 283 5.10 15.34 8.70
CA GLY A 283 6.44 15.74 9.15
C GLY A 283 7.55 15.44 8.12
N THR A 284 8.81 15.70 8.49
CA THR A 284 9.99 15.45 7.63
C THR A 284 10.82 14.22 8.04
N GLY A 285 10.40 13.49 9.07
CA GLY A 285 11.07 12.28 9.55
C GLY A 285 10.90 11.06 8.64
N SER A 286 11.64 9.99 8.93
CA SER A 286 11.46 8.69 8.26
C SER A 286 10.04 8.16 8.51
N GLY A 287 9.39 7.65 7.45
CA GLY A 287 8.02 7.14 7.51
C GLY A 287 6.93 8.22 7.46
N GLN A 288 7.29 9.49 7.23
CA GLN A 288 6.35 10.57 7.02
C GLN A 288 5.89 10.69 5.57
N TYR A 289 4.73 11.30 5.38
CA TYR A 289 4.03 11.37 4.11
C TYR A 289 4.34 12.65 3.34
N SER A 290 4.73 12.47 2.09
CA SER A 290 4.98 13.54 1.12
C SER A 290 4.39 13.25 -0.26
N GLU A 291 3.98 12.01 -0.52
CA GLU A 291 3.25 11.61 -1.72
C GLU A 291 1.78 12.09 -1.60
N THR A 292 1.15 12.48 -2.70
CA THR A 292 -0.13 13.19 -2.66
C THR A 292 -1.29 12.34 -2.13
N HIS A 293 -1.32 11.04 -2.43
CA HIS A 293 -2.34 10.12 -1.94
C HIS A 293 -2.14 9.85 -0.45
N ASP A 294 -0.90 9.61 -0.04
CA ASP A 294 -0.52 9.45 1.37
C ASP A 294 -0.95 10.69 2.20
N VAL A 295 -0.66 11.90 1.72
CA VAL A 295 -1.12 13.15 2.35
C VAL A 295 -2.65 13.23 2.36
N GLY A 296 -3.30 12.87 1.25
CA GLY A 296 -4.76 12.78 1.13
C GLY A 296 -5.41 11.89 2.18
N GLU A 297 -4.81 10.73 2.49
CA GLU A 297 -5.31 9.80 3.50
C GLU A 297 -5.45 10.47 4.88
N VAL A 298 -4.47 11.29 5.26
CA VAL A 298 -4.50 12.00 6.55
C VAL A 298 -5.62 13.03 6.57
N TRP A 299 -5.81 13.77 5.48
CA TRP A 299 -6.89 14.77 5.37
C TRP A 299 -8.27 14.13 5.42
N CYS A 300 -8.51 13.12 4.58
CA CYS A 300 -9.79 12.43 4.52
C CYS A 300 -10.13 11.75 5.85
N THR A 301 -9.14 11.21 6.56
CA THR A 301 -9.33 10.61 7.89
C THR A 301 -10.03 11.58 8.85
N VAL A 302 -9.71 12.87 8.80
CA VAL A 302 -10.31 13.89 9.68
C VAL A 302 -11.70 14.29 9.20
N LEU A 303 -11.91 14.37 7.88
CA LEU A 303 -13.24 14.61 7.31
C LEU A 303 -14.20 13.45 7.58
N TRP A 304 -13.69 12.22 7.63
CA TRP A 304 -14.47 11.04 7.98
C TRP A 304 -14.91 11.08 9.45
N ASP A 305 -13.99 11.41 10.37
CA ASP A 305 -14.34 11.67 11.77
C ASP A 305 -15.41 12.77 11.88
N LEU A 306 -15.27 13.85 11.11
CA LEU A 306 -16.21 14.98 11.10
C LEU A 306 -17.61 14.53 10.66
N ASN A 307 -17.71 13.81 9.55
CA ASN A 307 -18.97 13.29 9.03
C ASN A 307 -19.70 12.43 10.05
N TRP A 308 -18.99 11.52 10.72
CA TRP A 308 -19.60 10.68 11.76
C TRP A 308 -20.04 11.48 12.98
N GLN A 309 -19.26 12.45 13.45
CA GLN A 309 -19.69 13.29 14.58
C GLN A 309 -20.96 14.09 14.23
N PHE A 310 -21.07 14.59 12.99
CA PHE A 310 -22.30 15.23 12.53
C PHE A 310 -23.46 14.24 12.43
N ILE A 311 -23.25 13.03 11.88
CA ILE A 311 -24.28 11.98 11.79
C ILE A 311 -24.75 11.57 13.19
N TYR A 312 -23.85 11.42 14.16
CA TYR A 312 -24.25 11.09 15.54
C TYR A 312 -25.05 12.20 16.21
N LYS A 313 -24.71 13.47 15.93
CA LYS A 313 -25.40 14.62 16.51
C LYS A 313 -26.76 14.91 15.85
N TYR A 314 -26.85 14.75 14.53
CA TYR A 314 -27.99 15.22 13.72
C TYR A 314 -28.77 14.12 13.02
N GLY A 315 -28.35 12.85 13.17
CA GLY A 315 -28.88 11.71 12.44
C GLY A 315 -28.36 11.63 11.00
N TYR A 316 -28.42 10.44 10.41
CA TYR A 316 -28.23 10.27 8.98
C TYR A 316 -29.55 10.52 8.25
N ASN A 317 -29.51 11.25 7.13
CA ASN A 317 -30.64 11.40 6.23
C ASN A 317 -30.38 10.68 4.91
N ALA A 318 -31.29 9.77 4.55
CA ALA A 318 -31.24 9.00 3.31
C ALA A 318 -31.55 9.84 2.07
N ASP A 319 -32.21 10.99 2.22
CA ASP A 319 -32.31 11.97 1.14
C ASP A 319 -31.00 12.75 1.02
N MET A 320 -30.20 12.38 0.01
CA MET A 320 -28.90 12.99 -0.28
C MET A 320 -29.01 14.47 -0.69
N TYR A 321 -30.17 14.92 -1.16
CA TYR A 321 -30.42 16.31 -1.56
C TYR A 321 -30.98 17.18 -0.43
N ALA A 322 -31.32 16.57 0.71
CA ALA A 322 -31.82 17.29 1.85
C ALA A 322 -30.79 18.28 2.42
N LYS A 323 -31.29 19.25 3.17
CA LYS A 323 -30.47 20.20 3.95
C LYS A 323 -30.40 19.83 5.43
N THR A 324 -31.11 18.79 5.83
CA THR A 324 -31.30 18.34 7.20
C THR A 324 -30.71 16.94 7.32
N GLY A 325 -29.86 16.71 8.31
CA GLY A 325 -29.08 15.46 8.46
C GLY A 325 -27.60 15.75 8.59
N GLY A 326 -26.92 15.00 9.45
CA GLY A 326 -25.51 15.16 9.74
C GLY A 326 -24.64 14.95 8.51
N ASN A 327 -24.95 13.95 7.69
CA ASN A 327 -24.26 13.70 6.42
C ASN A 327 -24.42 14.88 5.44
N ASN A 328 -25.63 15.45 5.30
CA ASN A 328 -25.83 16.61 4.41
C ASN A 328 -25.11 17.86 4.93
N MET A 329 -25.15 18.11 6.24
CA MET A 329 -24.46 19.23 6.88
C MET A 329 -22.95 19.11 6.73
N ALA A 330 -22.37 17.92 6.97
CA ALA A 330 -20.95 17.67 6.80
C ALA A 330 -20.52 17.90 5.34
N LEU A 331 -21.25 17.36 4.36
CA LEU A 331 -20.98 17.60 2.94
C LEU A 331 -21.03 19.09 2.60
N LYS A 332 -22.05 19.83 3.08
CA LYS A 332 -22.16 21.26 2.85
C LYS A 332 -20.97 22.05 3.40
N LEU A 333 -20.50 21.69 4.59
CA LEU A 333 -19.31 22.30 5.19
C LEU A 333 -18.03 21.98 4.40
N VAL A 334 -17.88 20.75 3.90
CA VAL A 334 -16.74 20.38 3.05
C VAL A 334 -16.75 21.16 1.74
N LEU A 335 -17.89 21.19 1.03
CA LEU A 335 -18.03 21.93 -0.23
C LEU A 335 -17.75 23.43 -0.06
N ASP A 336 -18.23 24.03 1.02
CA ASP A 336 -17.97 25.45 1.29
C ASP A 336 -16.55 25.69 1.82
N GLY A 337 -15.96 24.74 2.54
CA GLY A 337 -14.54 24.76 2.89
C GLY A 337 -13.66 24.84 1.65
N CYS A 338 -13.93 24.01 0.63
CA CYS A 338 -13.23 24.09 -0.66
C CYS A 338 -13.36 25.47 -1.33
N LYS A 339 -14.52 26.14 -1.20
CA LYS A 339 -14.74 27.48 -1.76
C LYS A 339 -14.03 28.59 -1.00
N LEU A 340 -13.95 28.46 0.33
CA LEU A 340 -13.50 29.52 1.23
C LEU A 340 -12.00 29.48 1.48
N GLN A 341 -11.36 28.32 1.31
CA GLN A 341 -9.92 28.20 1.49
C GLN A 341 -9.13 28.95 0.40
N VAL A 342 -7.89 29.28 0.74
CA VAL A 342 -6.95 29.94 -0.16
C VAL A 342 -6.48 28.99 -1.28
N CYS A 343 -5.86 29.55 -2.32
CA CYS A 343 -5.15 28.77 -3.34
C CYS A 343 -3.87 28.14 -2.75
N ASN A 344 -3.57 26.88 -3.10
CA ASN A 344 -2.53 26.06 -2.47
C ASN A 344 -2.63 26.06 -0.94
N PRO A 345 -3.78 25.65 -0.37
CA PRO A 345 -3.98 25.64 1.07
C PRO A 345 -3.13 24.54 1.73
N GLY A 346 -2.74 24.76 2.99
CA GLY A 346 -2.36 23.66 3.87
C GLY A 346 -3.55 23.18 4.70
N PHE A 347 -3.33 22.17 5.54
CA PHE A 347 -4.43 21.53 6.29
C PHE A 347 -5.14 22.47 7.26
N LEU A 348 -4.41 23.38 7.90
CA LEU A 348 -5.01 24.32 8.85
C LEU A 348 -5.82 25.40 8.11
N ASP A 349 -5.41 25.79 6.90
CA ASP A 349 -6.25 26.63 6.03
C ASP A 349 -7.57 25.93 5.67
N GLY A 350 -7.52 24.63 5.38
CA GLY A 350 -8.71 23.81 5.11
C GLY A 350 -9.63 23.70 6.32
N ARG A 351 -9.07 23.46 7.52
CA ARG A 351 -9.80 23.46 8.80
C ARG A 351 -10.49 24.79 9.04
N ASP A 352 -9.75 25.89 8.91
CA ASP A 352 -10.25 27.23 9.20
C ASP A 352 -11.32 27.65 8.19
N ALA A 353 -11.22 27.20 6.94
CA ALA A 353 -12.27 27.35 5.94
C ALA A 353 -13.56 26.58 6.31
N ILE A 354 -13.46 25.37 6.86
CA ILE A 354 -14.61 24.59 7.35
C ILE A 354 -15.26 25.26 8.58
N LEU A 355 -14.46 25.77 9.51
CA LEU A 355 -14.95 26.57 10.64
C LEU A 355 -15.67 27.84 10.15
N LYS A 356 -15.11 28.51 9.15
CA LYS A 356 -15.75 29.67 8.52
C LYS A 356 -17.06 29.29 7.83
N ALA A 357 -17.10 28.14 7.16
CA ALA A 357 -18.33 27.62 6.56
C ALA A 357 -19.41 27.38 7.62
N ASP A 358 -19.07 26.87 8.80
CA ASP A 358 -20.03 26.67 9.90
C ASP A 358 -20.52 28.02 10.47
N SER A 359 -19.63 29.00 10.61
CA SER A 359 -20.01 30.36 11.00
C SER A 359 -21.04 30.97 10.03
N LEU A 360 -20.85 30.78 8.72
CA LEU A 360 -21.74 31.32 7.69
C LEU A 360 -23.06 30.56 7.56
N ASN A 361 -23.01 29.23 7.55
CA ASN A 361 -24.18 28.40 7.29
C ASN A 361 -25.03 28.15 8.55
N ASN A 362 -24.37 28.03 9.70
CA ASN A 362 -24.98 27.52 10.94
C ASN A 362 -24.76 28.48 12.13
N ARG A 363 -24.30 29.72 11.88
CA ARG A 363 -23.99 30.71 12.92
C ARG A 363 -22.99 30.19 13.96
N GLY A 364 -22.12 29.27 13.57
CA GLY A 364 -21.08 28.70 14.44
C GLY A 364 -21.57 27.61 15.39
N ALA A 365 -22.80 27.10 15.24
CA ALA A 365 -23.42 26.13 16.15
C ALA A 365 -22.66 24.79 16.28
N ASN A 366 -21.71 24.50 15.40
CA ASN A 366 -20.89 23.28 15.43
C ASN A 366 -19.41 23.53 15.69
N THR A 367 -19.03 24.76 16.02
CA THR A 367 -17.63 25.15 16.24
C THR A 367 -16.92 24.22 17.23
N SER A 368 -17.55 23.89 18.37
CA SER A 368 -16.96 22.99 19.37
C SER A 368 -16.74 21.57 18.86
N LEU A 369 -17.71 21.04 18.09
CA LEU A 369 -17.62 19.70 17.50
C LEU A 369 -16.53 19.64 16.41
N ILE A 370 -16.48 20.66 15.54
CA ILE A 370 -15.44 20.76 14.51
C ILE A 370 -14.07 20.84 15.17
N TRP A 371 -13.89 21.72 16.16
CA TRP A 371 -12.62 21.82 16.89
C TRP A 371 -12.21 20.50 17.56
N ALA A 372 -13.15 19.81 18.21
CA ALA A 372 -12.85 18.52 18.87
C ALA A 372 -12.36 17.46 17.88
N VAL A 373 -12.98 17.38 16.68
CA VAL A 373 -12.57 16.45 15.63
C VAL A 373 -11.17 16.77 15.11
N PHE A 374 -10.92 18.02 14.74
CA PHE A 374 -9.61 18.43 14.21
C PHE A 374 -8.53 18.28 15.28
N ALA A 375 -8.79 18.68 16.53
CA ALA A 375 -7.85 18.53 17.65
C ALA A 375 -7.49 17.06 17.91
N ARG A 376 -8.46 16.14 17.86
CA ARG A 376 -8.22 14.69 18.01
C ARG A 376 -7.20 14.14 17.01
N ARG A 377 -7.12 14.76 15.82
CA ARG A 377 -6.19 14.38 14.75
C ARG A 377 -4.99 15.32 14.65
N GLY A 378 -4.66 16.07 15.71
CA GLY A 378 -3.48 16.94 15.75
C GLY A 378 -3.64 18.27 15.03
N MET A 379 -4.86 18.69 14.67
CA MET A 379 -5.13 19.99 14.04
C MET A 379 -5.86 20.93 15.01
N GLY A 380 -5.49 20.88 16.28
CA GLY A 380 -6.05 21.73 17.33
C GLY A 380 -5.64 23.20 17.20
N TYR A 381 -6.14 24.02 18.13
CA TYR A 381 -5.92 25.47 18.11
C TYR A 381 -4.43 25.86 18.05
N SER A 382 -3.57 25.13 18.76
CA SER A 382 -2.12 25.40 18.85
C SER A 382 -1.28 24.76 17.74
N ALA A 383 -1.91 24.05 16.80
CA ALA A 383 -1.19 23.47 15.66
C ALA A 383 -0.65 24.58 14.75
N VAL A 384 0.56 24.40 14.24
CA VAL A 384 1.20 25.35 13.33
C VAL A 384 1.36 24.70 11.97
N GLN A 385 0.88 25.41 10.94
CA GLN A 385 0.99 24.95 9.58
C GLN A 385 2.42 25.14 9.06
N GLY A 386 2.97 24.13 8.41
CA GLY A 386 4.15 24.31 7.56
C GLY A 386 3.88 25.23 6.36
N PRO A 387 4.91 25.63 5.61
CA PRO A 387 4.78 26.34 4.34
C PRO A 387 3.80 25.65 3.39
N ARG A 388 2.98 26.48 2.74
CA ARG A 388 2.01 26.06 1.72
C ARG A 388 2.69 25.56 0.45
N THR A 389 3.79 26.18 0.05
CA THR A 389 4.55 25.91 -1.17
C THR A 389 6.05 25.98 -0.91
N GLY A 390 6.86 25.40 -1.81
CA GLY A 390 8.33 25.48 -1.78
C GLY A 390 8.98 24.63 -0.67
N ALA A 391 10.29 24.78 -0.48
CA ALA A 391 11.03 24.02 0.54
C ALA A 391 10.94 24.70 1.93
N GLY A 392 10.54 23.94 2.94
CA GLY A 392 10.62 24.36 4.35
C GLY A 392 9.51 23.77 5.22
N GLY A 393 9.82 23.57 6.52
CA GLY A 393 8.91 23.38 7.65
C GLY A 393 7.90 22.22 7.61
N ALA A 394 8.13 21.20 8.45
CA ALA A 394 7.05 20.29 8.85
C ALA A 394 5.97 21.08 9.63
N PRO A 395 4.69 20.68 9.55
CA PRO A 395 3.74 21.13 10.54
C PRO A 395 4.18 20.72 11.94
N THR A 396 3.90 21.55 12.93
CA THR A 396 4.12 21.21 14.33
C THR A 396 2.79 21.03 15.04
N VAL A 397 2.73 19.93 15.79
CA VAL A 397 1.69 19.64 16.76
C VAL A 397 2.27 19.93 18.14
N ASN A 398 1.66 20.87 18.87
CA ASN A 398 1.95 21.12 20.28
C ASN A 398 0.97 20.38 21.17
#